data_AF-E1JHH4-F1
#
_entry.id   AF-E1JHH4-F1
#
_cell.length_a   1.000
_cell.length_b   1.000
_cell.length_c   1.000
_cell.angle_alpha   90.00
_cell.angle_beta   90.00
_cell.angle_gamma   90.00
#
_symmetry.space_group_name_H-M   'P 1'
#
loop_
_entity.id
_entity.type
_entity.pdbx_description
1 polymer ?
#
loop_
_entity_poly.entity_id
_entity_poly.type
_entity_poly.pdbx_seq_one_letter_code
_entity_poly.pdbx_strand_id
1 'polypeptide(L)'
;MNDQPVDGVVRLRLKVAQWIYGIAALFIVLAIGLLILPGLFRRYLLVPDVVATYCFFVIGLVTLCVYVNVTWLRRKFPFNWIVSCCIAACLALGTVCILSNQRTGHVLLLSMEILVMMALLLLVGSYLLPECPAMAYLFLTWFIFVVLSSVLMAAVCVHVSDQIFSYEVATHFVLWQVICPLIVFQAQVISGYWENLPPILDRPLCSTMLLFDFLACYIFLDSANDVGFEFYYAGQTANQKFLSRSVKSQWEMFMD
;
A
#
# COMPACT_ATOMS: atom_id res chain seq x y z
N MET A 1 -32.30 -26.59 23.57
CA MET A 1 -31.48 -25.37 23.67
C MET A 1 -30.03 -25.80 23.59
N ASN A 2 -29.41 -25.74 22.41
CA ASN A 2 -27.98 -25.95 22.24
C ASN A 2 -27.53 -25.08 21.05
N ASP A 3 -27.06 -23.89 21.40
CA ASP A 3 -26.61 -22.83 20.49
C ASP A 3 -25.23 -23.17 19.90
N GLN A 4 -25.15 -24.08 18.92
CA GLN A 4 -23.86 -24.49 18.35
C GLN A 4 -23.63 -24.50 16.82
N PRO A 5 -24.43 -23.87 15.93
CA PRO A 5 -23.96 -23.65 14.55
C PRO A 5 -23.07 -22.39 14.40
N VAL A 6 -22.97 -21.51 15.41
CA VAL A 6 -22.28 -20.22 15.29
C VAL A 6 -20.75 -20.37 15.35
N ASP A 7 -20.22 -21.29 16.17
CA ASP A 7 -18.77 -21.45 16.39
C ASP A 7 -18.00 -21.97 15.16
N GLY A 8 -18.62 -22.81 14.34
CA GLY A 8 -17.97 -23.42 13.18
C GLY A 8 -17.61 -22.40 12.11
N VAL A 9 -18.52 -21.46 11.83
CA VAL A 9 -18.32 -20.40 10.83
C VAL A 9 -17.26 -19.42 11.31
N VAL A 10 -17.29 -19.02 12.58
CA VAL A 10 -16.29 -18.11 13.16
C VAL A 10 -14.90 -18.74 13.13
N ARG A 11 -14.77 -20.01 13.53
CA ARG A 11 -13.49 -20.73 13.48
C ARG A 11 -12.97 -20.89 12.05
N LEU A 12 -13.84 -21.15 11.07
CA LEU A 12 -13.45 -21.21 9.66
C LEU A 12 -12.97 -19.84 9.15
N ARG A 13 -13.67 -18.75 9.49
CA ARG A 13 -13.26 -17.38 9.14
C ARG A 13 -11.88 -17.05 9.70
N LEU A 14 -11.64 -17.33 10.98
CA LEU A 14 -10.34 -17.11 11.62
C LEU A 14 -9.23 -17.91 10.91
N LYS A 15 -9.50 -19.18 10.60
CA LYS A 15 -8.54 -20.04 9.89
C LYS A 15 -8.24 -19.50 8.48
N VAL A 16 -9.25 -19.06 7.74
CA VAL A 16 -9.06 -18.47 6.41
C VAL A 16 -8.26 -17.17 6.49
N ALA A 17 -8.57 -16.29 7.44
CA ALA A 17 -7.85 -15.04 7.66
C ALA A 17 -6.37 -15.30 8.02
N GLN A 18 -6.10 -16.24 8.93
CA GLN A 18 -4.73 -16.65 9.27
C GLN A 18 -3.94 -17.15 8.06
N TRP A 19 -4.59 -17.91 7.17
CA TRP A 19 -3.95 -18.35 5.92
C TRP A 19 -3.63 -17.18 5.00
N ILE A 20 -4.57 -16.25 4.83
CA ILE A 20 -4.37 -15.07 3.96
C ILE A 20 -3.22 -14.21 4.49
N TYR A 21 -3.24 -13.87 5.78
CA TYR A 21 -2.22 -13.04 6.41
C TYR A 21 -0.87 -13.75 6.49
N GLY A 22 -0.83 -15.05 6.79
CA GLY A 22 0.40 -15.82 6.84
C GLY A 22 1.11 -15.89 5.48
N ILE A 23 0.34 -16.03 4.39
CA ILE A 23 0.91 -16.06 3.04
C ILE A 23 1.29 -14.66 2.56
N ALA A 24 0.49 -13.64 2.88
CA ALA A 24 0.86 -12.25 2.62
C ALA A 24 2.16 -11.89 3.33
N ALA A 25 2.33 -12.29 4.60
CA ALA A 25 3.57 -12.09 5.34
C ALA A 25 4.76 -12.78 4.66
N LEU A 26 4.59 -14.01 4.16
CA LEU A 26 5.65 -14.69 3.40
C LEU A 26 6.03 -13.90 2.13
N PHE A 27 5.04 -13.47 1.35
CA PHE A 27 5.28 -12.65 0.16
C PHE A 27 5.99 -11.33 0.48
N ILE A 28 5.56 -10.64 1.54
CA ILE A 28 6.16 -9.38 1.98
C ILE A 28 7.60 -9.61 2.45
N VAL A 29 7.88 -10.64 3.24
CA VAL A 29 9.24 -10.99 3.68
C VAL A 29 10.15 -11.28 2.48
N LEU A 30 9.66 -12.02 1.49
CA LEU A 30 10.40 -12.26 0.25
C LEU A 30 10.64 -10.96 -0.53
N ALA A 31 9.65 -10.08 -0.63
CA ALA A 31 9.79 -8.79 -1.29
C ALA A 31 10.81 -7.89 -0.57
N ILE A 32 10.78 -7.83 0.77
CA ILE A 32 11.79 -7.12 1.57
C ILE A 32 13.18 -7.71 1.33
N GLY A 33 13.30 -9.04 1.28
CA GLY A 33 14.56 -9.72 0.94
C GLY A 33 15.10 -9.30 -0.42
N LEU A 34 14.22 -9.19 -1.43
CA LEU A 34 14.58 -8.73 -2.76
C LEU A 34 14.96 -7.23 -2.77
N LEU A 35 14.29 -6.38 -2.01
CA LEU A 35 14.60 -4.94 -1.88
C LEU A 35 15.93 -4.68 -1.16
N ILE A 36 16.30 -5.51 -0.20
CA ILE A 36 17.58 -5.41 0.50
C ILE A 36 18.75 -5.88 -0.38
N LEU A 37 18.49 -6.77 -1.34
CA LEU A 37 19.50 -7.46 -2.13
C LEU A 37 20.49 -6.50 -2.82
N PRO A 38 20.06 -5.44 -3.54
CA PRO A 38 20.98 -4.49 -4.17
C PRO A 38 21.88 -3.78 -3.15
N GLY A 39 21.33 -3.43 -1.98
CA GLY A 39 22.07 -2.78 -0.89
C GLY A 39 23.15 -3.68 -0.27
N LEU A 40 22.99 -5.01 -0.31
CA LEU A 40 24.01 -5.96 0.12
C LEU A 40 25.11 -6.14 -0.93
N PHE A 41 24.75 -6.08 -2.22
CA PHE A 41 25.68 -6.20 -3.35
C PHE A 41 26.27 -4.85 -3.80
N ARG A 42 26.51 -3.90 -2.89
CA ARG A 42 27.09 -2.57 -3.16
C ARG A 42 28.34 -2.53 -4.07
N ARG A 43 29.03 -3.65 -4.24
CA ARG A 43 30.18 -3.77 -5.17
C ARG A 43 29.78 -3.80 -6.63
N TYR A 44 28.52 -4.10 -6.93
CA TYR A 44 27.97 -4.06 -8.27
C TYR A 44 27.02 -2.86 -8.35
N LEU A 45 27.35 -1.89 -9.19
CA LEU A 45 26.45 -0.78 -9.54
C LEU A 45 25.25 -1.38 -10.28
N LEU A 46 24.23 -1.81 -9.54
CA LEU A 46 22.92 -2.09 -10.11
C LEU A 46 22.29 -0.76 -10.51
N VAL A 47 22.49 -0.38 -11.77
CA VAL A 47 21.83 0.77 -12.38
C VAL A 47 20.33 0.45 -12.51
N PRO A 48 19.42 1.36 -12.14
CA PRO A 48 17.99 1.17 -12.38
C PRO A 48 17.75 0.85 -13.85
N ASP A 49 17.09 -0.28 -14.12
CA ASP A 49 16.71 -0.66 -15.48
C ASP A 49 15.25 -0.30 -15.71
N VAL A 50 15.07 0.79 -16.45
CA VAL A 50 13.77 1.35 -16.82
C VAL A 50 12.96 0.34 -17.65
N VAL A 51 13.61 -0.42 -18.54
CA VAL A 51 12.94 -1.40 -19.39
C VAL A 51 12.47 -2.58 -18.56
N ALA A 52 13.34 -3.08 -17.67
CA ALA A 52 12.98 -4.17 -16.76
C ALA A 52 11.81 -3.77 -15.85
N THR A 53 11.87 -2.56 -15.29
CA THR A 53 10.78 -1.96 -14.50
C THR A 53 9.45 -2.02 -15.25
N TYR A 54 9.40 -1.45 -16.45
CA TYR A 54 8.17 -1.42 -17.23
C TYR A 54 7.67 -2.82 -17.57
N CYS A 55 8.56 -3.72 -17.98
CA CYS A 55 8.19 -5.11 -18.28
C CYS A 55 7.57 -5.79 -17.05
N PHE A 56 8.24 -5.73 -15.90
CA PHE A 56 7.78 -6.39 -14.68
C PHE A 56 6.46 -5.80 -14.16
N PHE A 57 6.32 -4.47 -14.09
CA PHE A 57 5.07 -3.85 -13.64
C PHE A 57 3.93 -4.04 -14.63
N VAL A 58 4.15 -3.83 -15.93
CA VAL A 58 3.09 -3.99 -16.93
C VAL A 58 2.62 -5.44 -16.98
N ILE A 59 3.53 -6.40 -17.02
CA ILE A 59 3.17 -7.82 -17.00
C ILE A 59 2.46 -8.17 -15.69
N GLY A 60 2.99 -7.74 -14.54
CA GLY A 60 2.39 -7.99 -13.23
C GLY A 60 0.97 -7.41 -13.09
N LEU A 61 0.78 -6.14 -13.45
CA LEU A 61 -0.50 -5.43 -13.38
C LEU A 61 -1.51 -5.97 -14.39
N VAL A 62 -1.12 -6.21 -15.64
CA VAL A 62 -2.02 -6.80 -16.65
C VAL A 62 -2.45 -8.19 -16.20
N THR A 63 -1.51 -9.00 -15.71
CA THR A 63 -1.83 -10.34 -15.18
C THR A 63 -2.74 -10.25 -13.96
N LEU A 64 -2.54 -9.28 -13.07
CA LEU A 64 -3.42 -9.01 -11.93
C LEU A 64 -4.83 -8.62 -12.39
N CYS A 65 -4.96 -7.71 -13.36
CA CYS A 65 -6.25 -7.30 -13.92
C CYS A 65 -6.98 -8.51 -14.54
N VAL A 66 -6.30 -9.34 -15.33
CA VAL A 66 -6.88 -10.57 -15.89
C VAL A 66 -7.27 -11.53 -14.78
N TYR A 67 -6.39 -11.74 -13.79
CA TYR A 67 -6.63 -12.67 -12.68
C TYR A 67 -7.83 -12.27 -11.82
N VAL A 68 -7.98 -10.97 -11.53
CA VAL A 68 -9.13 -10.43 -10.78
C VAL A 68 -10.44 -10.65 -11.55
N ASN A 69 -10.47 -10.42 -12.86
CA ASN A 69 -11.69 -10.48 -13.66
C ASN A 69 -12.09 -11.90 -14.10
N VAL A 70 -11.12 -12.79 -14.31
CA VAL A 70 -11.39 -14.16 -14.79
C VAL A 70 -11.62 -15.11 -13.60
N THR A 71 -12.87 -15.19 -13.15
CA THR A 71 -13.29 -16.03 -12.01
C THR A 71 -12.91 -17.50 -12.14
N TRP A 72 -12.87 -18.03 -13.38
CA TRP A 72 -12.42 -19.39 -13.65
C TRP A 72 -10.96 -19.62 -13.23
N LEU A 73 -10.07 -18.64 -13.49
CA LEU A 73 -8.66 -18.72 -13.13
C LEU A 73 -8.49 -18.75 -11.61
N ARG A 74 -9.29 -17.95 -10.88
CA ARG A 74 -9.26 -17.89 -9.41
C ARG A 74 -9.71 -19.19 -8.74
N ARG A 75 -10.62 -19.92 -9.37
CA ARG A 75 -11.22 -21.15 -8.82
C ARG A 75 -10.45 -22.43 -9.13
N LYS A 76 -9.52 -22.41 -10.10
CA LYS A 76 -8.73 -23.60 -10.46
C LYS A 76 -7.48 -23.75 -9.59
N PHE A 77 -7.52 -24.70 -8.67
CA PHE A 77 -6.33 -25.18 -7.96
C PHE A 77 -5.54 -26.17 -8.83
N PRO A 78 -4.19 -26.12 -8.86
CA PRO A 78 -3.29 -25.18 -8.17
C PRO A 78 -2.93 -23.92 -8.98
N PHE A 79 -3.54 -23.72 -10.16
CA PHE A 79 -3.20 -22.62 -11.07
C PHE A 79 -3.34 -21.23 -10.44
N ASN A 80 -4.37 -21.03 -9.61
CA ASN A 80 -4.57 -19.77 -8.89
C ASN A 80 -3.37 -19.34 -8.04
N TRP A 81 -2.71 -20.30 -7.37
CA TRP A 81 -1.49 -20.04 -6.60
C TRP A 81 -0.30 -19.70 -7.48
N ILE A 82 -0.12 -20.43 -8.58
CA ILE A 82 0.99 -20.18 -9.51
C ILE A 82 0.89 -18.75 -10.06
N VAL A 83 -0.31 -18.36 -10.52
CA VAL A 83 -0.55 -17.01 -11.05
C VAL A 83 -0.34 -15.94 -9.97
N SER A 84 -0.85 -16.17 -8.76
CA SER A 84 -0.64 -15.28 -7.60
C SER A 84 0.85 -15.08 -7.27
N CYS A 85 1.64 -16.16 -7.25
CA CYS A 85 3.10 -16.10 -7.06
C CYS A 85 3.80 -15.38 -8.21
N CYS A 86 3.40 -15.60 -9.46
CA CYS A 86 3.96 -14.91 -10.63
C CYS A 86 3.68 -13.40 -10.56
N ILE A 87 2.47 -13.00 -10.19
CA ILE A 87 2.11 -11.59 -10.00
C ILE A 87 2.97 -10.99 -8.87
N ALA A 88 3.04 -11.68 -7.72
CA ALA A 88 3.85 -11.23 -6.58
C ALA A 88 5.32 -11.04 -6.95
N ALA A 89 5.91 -11.99 -7.67
CA ALA A 89 7.29 -11.90 -8.14
C ALA A 89 7.48 -10.76 -9.14
N CYS A 90 6.58 -10.59 -10.11
CA CYS A 90 6.67 -9.51 -11.09
C CYS A 90 6.58 -8.13 -10.41
N LEU A 91 5.63 -7.95 -9.50
CA LEU A 91 5.48 -6.67 -8.78
C LEU A 91 6.70 -6.39 -7.91
N ALA A 92 7.17 -7.36 -7.12
CA ALA A 92 8.35 -7.19 -6.26
C ALA A 92 9.63 -6.90 -7.08
N LEU A 93 9.86 -7.63 -8.17
CA LEU A 93 10.99 -7.37 -9.07
C LEU A 93 10.89 -6.01 -9.74
N GLY A 94 9.70 -5.61 -10.17
CA GLY A 94 9.44 -4.27 -10.69
C GLY A 94 9.84 -3.19 -9.68
N THR A 95 9.44 -3.34 -8.41
CA THR A 95 9.80 -2.40 -7.34
C THR A 95 11.33 -2.33 -7.14
N VAL A 96 12.02 -3.47 -7.15
CA VAL A 96 13.49 -3.52 -7.02
C VAL A 96 14.19 -2.86 -8.20
N CYS A 97 13.68 -3.00 -9.42
CA CYS A 97 14.26 -2.39 -10.62
C CYS A 97 14.16 -0.86 -10.61
N ILE A 98 13.13 -0.28 -9.98
CA ILE A 98 13.00 1.17 -9.78
C ILE A 98 13.97 1.65 -8.68
N LEU A 99 14.01 0.92 -7.56
CA LEU A 99 14.57 1.38 -6.30
C LEU A 99 15.99 0.83 -6.03
N SER A 100 16.82 0.76 -7.07
CA SER A 100 18.01 -0.09 -7.08
C SER A 100 19.13 0.33 -6.12
N ASN A 101 19.08 1.51 -5.51
CA ASN A 101 20.17 2.02 -4.66
C ASN A 101 19.70 2.57 -3.31
N GLN A 102 19.01 1.73 -2.54
CA GLN A 102 18.59 2.07 -1.19
C GLN A 102 19.57 1.58 -0.13
N ARG A 103 19.72 2.36 0.94
CA ARG A 103 20.44 1.90 2.14
C ARG A 103 19.57 0.85 2.84
N THR A 104 20.13 -0.32 3.14
CA THR A 104 19.43 -1.41 3.84
C THR A 104 18.70 -0.94 5.11
N GLY A 105 19.30 -0.03 5.87
CA GLY A 105 18.64 0.54 7.06
C GLY A 105 17.38 1.34 6.74
N HIS A 106 17.37 2.08 5.63
CA HIS A 106 16.18 2.81 5.18
C HIS A 106 15.08 1.85 4.72
N VAL A 107 15.44 0.83 3.93
CA VAL A 107 14.50 -0.23 3.50
C VAL A 107 13.81 -0.88 4.70
N LEU A 108 14.59 -1.24 5.73
CA LEU A 108 14.07 -1.89 6.93
C LEU A 108 13.18 -0.95 7.75
N LEU A 109 13.57 0.31 7.91
CA LEU A 109 12.80 1.29 8.68
C LEU A 109 11.44 1.56 8.02
N LEU A 110 11.44 1.76 6.70
CA LEU A 110 10.22 1.97 5.92
C LEU A 110 9.32 0.74 5.93
N SER A 111 9.91 -0.45 5.74
CA SER A 111 9.16 -1.71 5.77
C SER A 111 8.53 -1.94 7.15
N MET A 112 9.22 -1.58 8.23
CA MET A 112 8.68 -1.67 9.59
C MET A 112 7.54 -0.68 9.82
N GLU A 113 7.68 0.57 9.39
CA GLU A 113 6.59 1.56 9.44
C GLU A 113 5.34 1.02 8.74
N ILE A 114 5.51 0.50 7.51
CA ILE A 114 4.41 -0.02 6.71
C ILE A 114 3.78 -1.24 7.37
N LEU A 115 4.58 -2.19 7.84
CA LEU A 115 4.07 -3.39 8.50
C LEU A 115 3.28 -3.05 9.77
N VAL A 116 3.76 -2.11 10.60
CA VAL A 116 3.06 -1.67 11.81
C VAL A 116 1.75 -0.99 11.45
N MET A 117 1.77 -0.05 10.50
CA MET A 117 0.58 0.69 10.10
C MET A 117 -0.45 -0.22 9.41
N MET A 118 -0.03 -1.08 8.48
CA MET A 118 -0.90 -2.09 7.87
C MET A 118 -1.50 -3.00 8.93
N ALA A 119 -0.71 -3.52 9.88
CA ALA A 119 -1.22 -4.41 10.92
C ALA A 119 -2.28 -3.72 11.81
N LEU A 120 -2.04 -2.47 12.21
CA LEU A 120 -3.00 -1.69 13.00
C LEU A 120 -4.29 -1.41 12.22
N LEU A 121 -4.19 -0.99 10.96
CA LEU A 121 -5.34 -0.69 10.12
C LEU A 121 -6.14 -1.94 9.76
N LEU A 122 -5.46 -3.06 9.48
CA LEU A 122 -6.11 -4.36 9.25
C LEU A 122 -6.82 -4.84 10.52
N LEU A 123 -6.21 -4.65 11.70
CA LEU A 123 -6.83 -4.96 12.97
C LEU A 123 -8.12 -4.15 13.16
N VAL A 124 -8.06 -2.83 12.96
CA VAL A 124 -9.23 -1.94 13.07
C VAL A 124 -10.35 -2.35 12.10
N GLY A 125 -10.01 -2.69 10.85
CA GLY A 125 -10.99 -3.14 9.86
C GLY A 125 -11.51 -4.56 10.09
N SER A 126 -10.85 -5.36 10.92
CA SER A 126 -11.33 -6.69 11.32
C SER A 126 -12.42 -6.62 12.40
N TYR A 127 -12.59 -5.49 13.06
CA TYR A 127 -13.70 -5.23 13.97
C TYR A 127 -14.82 -4.49 13.27
N LEU A 128 -16.06 -4.81 13.62
CA LEU A 128 -17.24 -4.06 13.22
C LEU A 128 -18.08 -3.79 14.48
N LEU A 129 -18.48 -2.54 14.67
CA LEU A 129 -19.41 -2.18 15.74
C LEU A 129 -20.75 -2.90 15.52
N PRO A 130 -21.38 -3.45 16.59
CA PRO A 130 -22.71 -4.05 16.48
C PRO A 130 -23.69 -3.06 15.83
N GLU A 131 -24.50 -3.55 14.89
CA GLU A 131 -25.54 -2.77 14.21
C GLU A 131 -25.05 -1.59 13.34
N CYS A 132 -23.74 -1.40 13.21
CA CYS A 132 -23.17 -0.37 12.34
C CYS A 132 -22.96 -0.93 10.92
N PRO A 133 -23.52 -0.30 9.86
CA PRO A 133 -23.24 -0.75 8.49
C PRO A 133 -21.75 -0.57 8.17
N ALA A 134 -21.16 -1.55 7.48
CA ALA A 134 -19.71 -1.60 7.20
C ALA A 134 -19.17 -0.31 6.54
N MET A 135 -19.96 0.27 5.64
CA MET A 135 -19.66 1.57 5.02
C MET A 135 -19.59 2.72 6.02
N ALA A 136 -20.57 2.83 6.92
CA ALA A 136 -20.56 3.90 7.92
C ALA A 136 -19.39 3.74 8.89
N TYR A 137 -19.10 2.50 9.31
CA TYR A 137 -17.94 2.22 10.15
C TYR A 137 -16.61 2.57 9.45
N LEU A 138 -16.49 2.28 8.16
CA LEU A 138 -15.31 2.65 7.36
C LEU A 138 -15.09 4.17 7.34
N PHE A 139 -16.12 4.94 6.99
CA PHE A 139 -16.02 6.41 6.94
C PHE A 139 -15.82 7.04 8.31
N LEU A 140 -16.46 6.50 9.36
CA LEU A 140 -16.27 6.96 10.74
C LEU A 140 -14.83 6.75 11.20
N THR A 141 -14.29 5.54 10.99
CA THR A 141 -12.91 5.19 11.33
C THR A 141 -11.93 6.07 10.57
N TRP A 142 -12.14 6.24 9.27
CA TRP A 142 -11.32 7.10 8.44
C TRP A 142 -11.35 8.56 8.91
N PHE A 143 -12.53 9.11 9.19
CA PHE A 143 -12.67 10.48 9.70
C PHE A 143 -11.91 10.68 11.02
N ILE A 144 -12.08 9.76 11.98
CA ILE A 144 -11.34 9.81 13.26
C ILE A 144 -9.83 9.74 13.01
N PHE A 145 -9.40 8.83 12.13
CA PHE A 145 -7.99 8.68 11.79
C PHE A 145 -7.41 9.95 11.13
N VAL A 146 -8.13 10.57 10.20
CA VAL A 146 -7.71 11.82 9.53
C VAL A 146 -7.58 12.95 10.54
N VAL A 147 -8.54 13.13 11.45
CA VAL A 147 -8.48 14.18 12.47
C VAL A 147 -7.28 13.97 13.39
N LEU A 148 -7.12 12.76 13.94
CA LEU A 148 -6.02 12.45 14.87
C LEU A 148 -4.65 12.57 14.19
N SER A 149 -4.51 12.02 12.98
CA SER A 149 -3.26 12.10 12.21
C SER A 149 -2.94 13.55 11.79
N SER A 150 -3.94 14.37 11.46
CA SER A 150 -3.72 15.78 11.13
C SER A 150 -3.27 16.60 12.34
N VAL A 151 -3.85 16.35 13.51
CA VAL A 151 -3.41 16.98 14.77
C VAL A 151 -1.98 16.56 15.11
N LEU A 152 -1.66 15.27 14.98
CA LEU A 152 -0.31 14.76 15.24
C LEU A 152 0.70 15.32 14.23
N MET A 153 0.34 15.36 12.94
CA MET A 153 1.15 15.96 11.88
C MET A 153 1.46 17.43 12.21
N ALA A 154 0.43 18.23 12.54
CA ALA A 154 0.62 19.63 12.90
C ALA A 154 1.55 19.79 14.12
N ALA A 155 1.36 18.96 15.15
CA ALA A 155 2.22 18.98 16.34
C ALA A 155 3.68 18.64 16.01
N VAL A 156 3.91 17.61 15.20
CA VAL A 156 5.27 17.21 14.79
C VAL A 156 5.91 18.29 13.91
N CYS A 157 5.20 18.77 12.90
CA CYS A 157 5.70 19.77 11.95
C CYS A 157 6.07 21.11 12.62
N VAL A 158 5.41 21.50 13.72
CA VAL A 158 5.77 22.70 14.51
C VAL A 158 7.09 22.54 15.27
N HIS A 159 7.46 21.30 15.62
CA HIS A 159 8.68 21.00 16.38
C HIS A 159 9.87 20.62 15.50
N VAL A 160 9.66 20.28 14.24
CA VAL A 160 10.75 20.01 13.28
C VAL A 160 11.29 21.34 12.76
N SER A 161 12.55 21.64 13.06
CA SER A 161 13.19 22.92 12.71
C SER A 161 13.46 23.07 11.22
N ASP A 162 13.66 21.97 10.51
CA ASP A 162 13.97 21.97 9.08
C ASP A 162 12.68 21.78 8.27
N GLN A 163 12.39 22.75 7.41
CA GLN A 163 11.19 22.73 6.59
C GLN A 163 11.15 21.55 5.63
N ILE A 164 12.29 21.10 5.09
CA ILE A 164 12.32 19.99 4.13
C ILE A 164 11.90 18.70 4.83
N PHE A 165 12.48 18.42 6.01
CA PHE A 165 12.09 17.28 6.83
C PHE A 165 10.63 17.37 7.31
N SER A 166 10.13 18.59 7.55
CA SER A 166 8.72 18.80 7.89
C SER A 166 7.77 18.38 6.74
N TYR A 167 8.12 18.69 5.49
CA TYR A 167 7.35 18.24 4.32
C TYR A 167 7.46 16.73 4.07
N GLU A 168 8.64 16.13 4.28
CA GLU A 168 8.82 14.68 4.21
C GLU A 168 7.90 13.98 5.22
N VAL A 169 7.93 14.40 6.49
CA VAL A 169 7.07 13.85 7.54
C VAL A 169 5.59 14.07 7.24
N ALA A 170 5.21 15.24 6.74
CA ALA A 170 3.82 15.52 6.32
C ALA A 170 3.37 14.56 5.21
N THR A 171 4.26 14.23 4.27
CA THR A 171 3.98 13.29 3.17
C THR A 171 3.67 11.88 3.69
N HIS A 172 4.37 11.42 4.73
CA HIS A 172 4.04 10.15 5.41
C HIS A 172 2.61 10.19 5.98
N PHE A 173 2.26 11.25 6.72
CA PHE A 173 0.91 11.38 7.29
C PHE A 173 -0.18 11.41 6.23
N VAL A 174 0.04 12.16 5.15
CA VAL A 174 -0.92 12.24 4.03
C VAL A 174 -1.11 10.88 3.37
N LEU A 175 -0.03 10.11 3.14
CA LEU A 175 -0.16 8.74 2.63
C LEU A 175 -1.08 7.91 3.50
N TRP A 176 -0.83 7.89 4.81
CA TRP A 176 -1.60 7.09 5.74
C TRP A 176 -3.07 7.51 5.77
N GLN A 177 -3.38 8.80 5.64
CA GLN A 177 -4.76 9.29 5.52
C GLN A 177 -5.45 8.79 4.26
N VAL A 178 -4.74 8.72 3.13
CA VAL A 178 -5.27 8.27 1.84
C VAL A 178 -5.43 6.75 1.78
N ILE A 179 -4.46 6.00 2.32
CA ILE A 179 -4.43 4.53 2.26
C ILE A 179 -5.29 3.88 3.36
N CYS A 180 -5.51 4.55 4.49
CA CYS A 180 -6.37 4.07 5.58
C CYS A 180 -7.70 3.44 5.12
N PRO A 181 -8.56 4.11 4.33
CA PRO A 181 -9.83 3.54 3.91
C PRO A 181 -9.66 2.30 3.02
N LEU A 182 -8.58 2.22 2.23
CA LEU A 182 -8.30 1.07 1.37
C LEU A 182 -7.94 -0.17 2.20
N ILE A 183 -7.02 -0.04 3.17
CA ILE A 183 -6.60 -1.17 4.02
C ILE A 183 -7.73 -1.62 4.94
N VAL A 184 -8.46 -0.67 5.56
CA VAL A 184 -9.59 -0.98 6.44
C VAL A 184 -10.69 -1.69 5.64
N PHE A 185 -11.01 -1.22 4.43
CA PHE A 185 -11.95 -1.90 3.54
C PHE A 185 -11.51 -3.33 3.21
N GLN A 186 -10.24 -3.52 2.86
CA GLN A 186 -9.70 -4.84 2.56
C GLN A 186 -9.81 -5.81 3.75
N ALA A 187 -9.54 -5.35 4.98
CA ALA A 187 -9.76 -6.14 6.18
C ALA A 187 -11.23 -6.51 6.39
N GLN A 188 -12.17 -5.60 6.12
CA GLN A 188 -13.60 -5.88 6.19
C GLN A 188 -14.04 -6.93 5.15
N VAL A 189 -13.48 -6.88 3.95
CA VAL A 189 -13.71 -7.88 2.89
C VAL A 189 -13.18 -9.25 3.31
N ILE A 190 -11.95 -9.31 3.85
CA ILE A 190 -11.35 -10.55 4.36
C ILE A 190 -12.19 -11.13 5.52
N SER A 191 -12.74 -10.27 6.36
CA SER A 191 -13.57 -10.66 7.52
C SER A 191 -15.01 -11.05 7.15
N GLY A 192 -15.45 -10.71 5.92
CA GLY A 192 -16.77 -11.05 5.40
C GLY A 192 -17.90 -10.16 5.92
N TYR A 193 -17.64 -8.86 6.14
CA TYR A 193 -18.66 -7.89 6.60
C TYR A 193 -19.54 -7.33 5.49
N TRP A 194 -19.20 -7.58 4.23
CA TRP A 194 -19.88 -7.05 3.05
C TRP A 194 -20.91 -8.02 2.47
N GLU A 195 -21.63 -8.74 3.34
CA GLU A 195 -22.55 -9.85 3.00
C GLU A 195 -21.90 -10.97 2.17
N ASN A 196 -20.57 -10.94 2.04
CA ASN A 196 -19.80 -11.90 1.29
C ASN A 196 -19.46 -13.08 2.18
N LEU A 197 -19.55 -14.29 1.62
CA LEU A 197 -18.89 -15.45 2.23
C LEU A 197 -17.40 -15.15 2.40
N PRO A 198 -16.76 -15.62 3.49
CA PRO A 198 -15.32 -15.45 3.64
C PRO A 198 -14.61 -15.97 2.38
N PRO A 199 -13.53 -15.30 1.92
CA PRO A 199 -12.89 -15.58 0.62
C PRO A 199 -12.12 -16.90 0.63
N ILE A 200 -12.82 -18.03 0.73
CA ILE A 200 -12.27 -19.37 0.82
C ILE A 200 -11.51 -19.73 -0.46
N LEU A 201 -12.07 -19.34 -1.62
CA LEU A 201 -11.48 -19.57 -2.95
C LEU A 201 -10.53 -18.44 -3.37
N ASP A 202 -10.74 -17.23 -2.84
CA ASP A 202 -9.98 -16.03 -3.21
C ASP A 202 -8.79 -15.76 -2.26
N ARG A 203 -8.39 -16.74 -1.43
CA ARG A 203 -7.21 -16.61 -0.56
C ARG A 203 -5.94 -16.13 -1.28
N PRO A 204 -5.55 -16.71 -2.44
CA PRO A 204 -4.35 -16.27 -3.13
C PRO A 204 -4.47 -14.81 -3.59
N LEU A 205 -5.67 -14.40 -4.03
CA LEU A 205 -5.93 -13.04 -4.47
C LEU A 205 -5.80 -12.05 -3.30
N CYS A 206 -6.43 -12.34 -2.16
CA CYS A 206 -6.34 -11.49 -0.98
C CYS A 206 -4.89 -11.35 -0.48
N SER A 207 -4.11 -12.44 -0.47
CA SER A 207 -2.70 -12.38 -0.10
C SER A 207 -1.86 -11.56 -1.07
N THR A 208 -2.10 -11.68 -2.38
CA THR A 208 -1.41 -10.85 -3.39
C THR A 208 -1.81 -9.38 -3.29
N MET A 209 -3.07 -9.07 -2.99
CA MET A 209 -3.51 -7.69 -2.80
C MET A 209 -2.85 -7.03 -1.58
N LEU A 210 -2.69 -7.76 -0.47
CA LEU A 210 -1.93 -7.26 0.68
C LEU A 210 -0.46 -6.97 0.34
N LEU A 211 0.18 -7.81 -0.48
CA LEU A 211 1.52 -7.50 -1.00
C LEU A 211 1.50 -6.25 -1.89
N PHE A 212 0.50 -6.12 -2.77
CA PHE A 212 0.36 -4.95 -3.63
C PHE A 212 0.23 -3.67 -2.81
N ASP A 213 -0.58 -3.68 -1.76
CA ASP A 213 -0.73 -2.55 -0.84
C ASP A 213 0.58 -2.23 -0.13
N PHE A 214 1.31 -3.26 0.34
CA PHE A 214 2.65 -3.09 0.92
C PHE A 214 3.62 -2.41 -0.07
N LEU A 215 3.71 -2.90 -1.30
CA LEU A 215 4.61 -2.35 -2.32
C LEU A 215 4.21 -0.94 -2.75
N ALA A 216 2.91 -0.65 -2.84
CA ALA A 216 2.42 0.69 -3.15
C ALA A 216 2.77 1.68 -2.04
N CYS A 217 2.56 1.31 -0.77
CA CYS A 217 3.00 2.12 0.36
C CYS A 217 4.52 2.33 0.34
N TYR A 218 5.27 1.27 0.04
CA TYR A 218 6.73 1.30 0.00
C TYR A 218 7.26 2.29 -1.04
N ILE A 219 6.78 2.20 -2.28
CA ILE A 219 7.18 3.12 -3.36
C ILE A 219 6.83 4.56 -2.99
N PHE A 220 5.63 4.79 -2.45
CA PHE A 220 5.20 6.14 -2.10
C PHE A 220 6.05 6.73 -0.98
N LEU A 221 6.28 5.99 0.11
CA LEU A 221 7.08 6.49 1.22
C LEU A 221 8.55 6.65 0.86
N ASP A 222 9.11 5.80 -0.01
CA ASP A 222 10.48 6.00 -0.49
C ASP A 222 10.59 7.30 -1.32
N SER A 223 9.56 7.63 -2.09
CA SER A 223 9.47 8.90 -2.81
C SER A 223 9.11 10.12 -1.93
N ALA A 224 8.92 9.94 -0.61
CA ALA A 224 8.44 11.02 0.26
C ALA A 224 9.42 12.19 0.35
N ASN A 225 10.72 11.93 0.25
CA ASN A 225 11.73 13.00 0.21
C ASN A 225 11.65 13.80 -1.09
N ASP A 226 11.48 13.14 -2.24
CA ASP A 226 11.34 13.82 -3.54
C ASP A 226 10.05 14.64 -3.59
N VAL A 227 8.94 14.08 -3.10
CA VAL A 227 7.65 14.77 -2.97
C VAL A 227 7.77 15.95 -2.02
N GLY A 228 8.40 15.77 -0.87
CA GLY A 228 8.61 16.83 0.12
C GLY A 228 9.50 17.96 -0.42
N PHE A 229 10.54 17.62 -1.17
CA PHE A 229 11.40 18.60 -1.85
C PHE A 229 10.64 19.39 -2.91
N GLU A 230 9.81 18.74 -3.73
CA GLU A 230 8.96 19.42 -4.71
C GLU A 230 7.96 20.37 -4.04
N PHE A 231 7.32 19.96 -2.94
CA PHE A 231 6.44 20.84 -2.17
C PHE A 231 7.19 22.04 -1.57
N TYR A 232 8.38 21.81 -1.03
CA TYR A 232 9.24 22.89 -0.53
C TYR A 232 9.60 23.86 -1.66
N TYR A 233 10.03 23.34 -2.82
CA TYR A 233 10.41 24.13 -3.97
C TYR A 233 9.23 24.93 -4.53
N ALA A 234 8.07 24.30 -4.73
CA ALA A 234 6.85 24.94 -5.20
C ALA A 234 6.26 25.94 -4.19
N GLY A 235 6.53 25.75 -2.89
CA GLY A 235 6.10 26.64 -1.81
C GLY A 235 6.86 27.98 -1.77
N GLN A 236 8.04 28.07 -2.39
CA GLN A 236 8.81 29.33 -2.38
C GLN A 236 8.12 30.41 -3.24
N THR A 237 7.99 31.62 -2.68
CA THR A 237 7.25 32.72 -3.31
C THR A 237 7.78 33.10 -4.69
N ALA A 238 9.10 33.00 -4.89
CA ALA A 238 9.73 33.26 -6.19
C ALA A 238 9.29 32.23 -7.24
N ASN A 239 9.22 30.95 -6.85
CA ASN A 239 8.83 29.85 -7.71
C ASN A 239 7.33 29.87 -8.00
N GLN A 240 6.49 30.22 -7.02
CA GLN A 240 5.06 30.43 -7.25
C GLN A 240 4.80 31.54 -8.27
N LYS A 241 5.56 32.65 -8.20
CA LYS A 241 5.51 33.72 -9.21
C LYS A 241 6.02 33.28 -10.57
N PHE A 242 6.96 32.34 -10.63
CA PHE A 242 7.42 31.79 -11.91
C PHE A 242 6.38 30.83 -12.50
N LEU A 243 5.88 29.86 -11.73
CA LEU A 243 4.84 28.91 -12.12
C LEU A 243 3.58 29.63 -12.61
N SER A 244 3.10 30.64 -11.88
CA SER A 244 1.94 31.43 -12.31
C SER A 244 2.17 32.18 -13.63
N ARG A 245 3.39 32.70 -13.86
CA ARG A 245 3.76 33.31 -15.15
C ARG A 245 3.82 32.29 -16.28
N SER A 246 4.40 31.12 -16.04
CA SER A 246 4.49 30.05 -17.03
C SER A 246 3.10 29.50 -17.38
N VAL A 247 2.24 29.25 -16.39
CA VAL A 247 0.85 28.80 -16.63
C VAL A 247 0.08 29.86 -17.41
N LYS A 248 0.22 31.15 -17.05
CA LYS A 248 -0.41 32.23 -17.78
C LYS A 248 0.07 32.31 -19.24
N SER A 249 1.38 32.18 -19.50
CA SER A 249 1.89 32.24 -20.87
C SER A 249 1.48 31.03 -21.71
N GLN A 250 1.40 29.83 -21.10
CA GLN A 250 0.91 28.63 -21.78
C GLN A 250 -0.59 28.74 -22.10
N TRP A 251 -1.38 29.32 -21.20
CA TRP A 251 -2.79 29.58 -21.43
C TRP A 251 -3.02 30.61 -22.55
N GLU A 252 -2.24 31.69 -22.56
CA GLU A 252 -2.30 32.71 -23.62
C GLU A 252 -1.93 32.09 -24.98
N MET A 253 -0.87 31.27 -25.07
CA MET A 253 -0.53 30.54 -26.30
C MET A 253 -1.60 29.54 -26.76
N PHE A 254 -2.44 29.03 -25.87
CA PHE A 254 -3.51 28.09 -26.23
C PHE A 254 -4.79 28.81 -26.70
N MET A 255 -4.91 30.11 -26.40
CA MET A 255 -6.06 30.94 -26.74
C MET A 255 -5.87 31.76 -28.02
N ASP A 256 -4.63 31.89 -28.51
CA ASP A 256 -4.27 32.47 -29.82
C ASP A 256 -4.26 31.41 -30.94
#